data_AF-A0A1S6QIL2-F1
#
_entry.id   AF-A0A1S6QIL2-F1
#
_cell.length_a   1.000
_cell.length_b   1.000
_cell.length_c   1.000
_cell.angle_alpha   90.00
_cell.angle_beta   90.00
_cell.angle_gamma   90.00
#
_symmetry.space_group_name_H-M   'P 1'
#
loop_
_entity.id
_entity.type
_entity.pdbx_description
1 polymer ?
#
loop_
_entity_poly.entity_id
_entity_poly.type
_entity_poly.pdbx_seq_one_letter_code
_entity_poly.pdbx_strand_id
1 'polypeptide(L)'
;MMIAAYIVLINVIYVLIQFNRFYQEYTVNHDQITAASLIHFRKSTKSLLILSLSSILVLPFFYVAAQADDAPGLMLFGILLVAIPFAVTGIVKVLGDMMKNTIQ
;
A
#
# COMPACT_ATOMS: atom_id res chain seq x y z
N MET A 1 -19.70 2.99 -6.17
CA MET A 1 -18.42 3.71 -6.39
C MET A 1 -17.89 4.40 -5.15
N MET A 2 -18.68 5.26 -4.46
CA MET A 2 -18.19 5.94 -3.25
C MET A 2 -17.70 4.98 -2.17
N ILE A 3 -18.39 3.85 -1.96
CA ILE A 3 -17.97 2.81 -1.00
C ILE A 3 -16.57 2.26 -1.32
N ALA A 4 -16.28 1.94 -2.59
CA ALA A 4 -14.98 1.42 -2.99
C ALA A 4 -13.86 2.45 -2.75
N ALA A 5 -14.11 3.73 -3.07
CA ALA A 5 -13.17 4.81 -2.79
C ALA A 5 -12.89 4.96 -1.29
N TYR A 6 -13.93 4.88 -0.43
CA TYR A 6 -13.75 4.90 1.03
C TYR A 6 -12.97 3.68 1.54
N ILE A 7 -13.19 2.49 0.99
CA ILE A 7 -12.44 1.28 1.33
C ILE A 7 -10.96 1.42 0.95
N VAL A 8 -10.65 1.99 -0.22
CA VAL A 8 -9.26 2.22 -0.61
C VAL A 8 -8.63 3.28 0.31
N LEU A 9 -9.33 4.38 0.57
CA LEU A 9 -8.85 5.45 1.43
C LEU A 9 -8.55 4.98 2.86
N ILE A 10 -9.44 4.20 3.47
CA ILE A 10 -9.21 3.66 4.83
C ILE A 10 -8.00 2.72 4.85
N ASN A 11 -7.79 1.92 3.80
CA ASN A 11 -6.61 1.07 3.68
C ASN A 11 -5.32 1.89 3.52
N VAL A 12 -5.34 2.97 2.72
CA VAL A 12 -4.20 3.90 2.58
C VAL A 12 -3.84 4.50 3.95
N ILE A 13 -4.83 5.04 4.66
CA ILE A 13 -4.63 5.63 5.99
C ILE A 13 -4.06 4.59 6.96
N TYR A 14 -4.60 3.37 6.97
CA TYR A 14 -4.11 2.31 7.83
C TYR A 14 -2.64 1.94 7.53
N VAL A 15 -2.28 1.82 6.25
CA VAL A 15 -0.90 1.56 5.81
C VAL A 15 0.03 2.67 6.31
N LEU A 16 -0.34 3.94 6.14
CA LEU A 16 0.44 5.09 6.60
C LEU A 16 0.64 5.07 8.12
N ILE A 17 -0.40 4.73 8.89
CA ILE A 17 -0.30 4.61 10.35
C ILE A 17 0.71 3.51 10.74
N GLN A 18 0.69 2.35 10.08
CA GLN A 18 1.64 1.28 10.39
C GLN A 18 3.08 1.64 9.99
N PHE A 19 3.27 2.30 8.85
CA PHE A 19 4.59 2.80 8.46
C PHE A 19 5.11 3.87 9.41
N ASN A 20 4.26 4.80 9.85
CA ASN A 20 4.65 5.81 10.81
C ASN A 20 5.04 5.19 12.16
N ARG A 21 4.32 4.16 12.62
CA ARG A 21 4.69 3.41 13.83
C ARG A 21 6.01 2.67 13.68
N PHE A 22 6.25 2.06 12.52
CA PHE A 22 7.55 1.45 12.21
C PHE A 22 8.68 2.49 12.27
N TYR A 23 8.49 3.65 11.64
CA TYR A 23 9.46 4.74 11.64
C TYR A 23 9.72 5.31 13.04
N GLN A 24 8.67 5.50 13.85
CA GLN A 24 8.81 5.96 15.23
C GLN A 24 9.63 4.99 16.09
N GLU A 25 9.33 3.68 16.00
CA GLU A 25 10.09 2.65 16.71
C GLU A 25 11.55 2.62 16.26
N TYR A 26 11.81 2.74 14.96
CA TYR A 26 13.16 2.79 14.42
C TYR A 26 13.96 4.00 14.96
N THR A 27 13.36 5.19 14.95
CA THR A 27 14.01 6.42 15.43
C THR A 27 14.23 6.43 16.94
N VAL A 28 13.26 5.96 17.74
CA VAL A 28 13.38 5.91 19.22
C VAL A 28 14.48 4.93 19.64
N ASN A 29 14.67 3.85 18.88
CA ASN A 29 15.70 2.84 19.17
C ASN A 29 17.04 3.14 18.47
N HIS A 30 17.37 4.40 18.21
CA HIS A 30 18.65 4.84 17.64
C HIS A 30 19.03 4.11 16.34
N ASP A 31 18.10 4.08 15.38
CA ASP A 31 18.29 3.44 14.07
C ASP A 31 18.47 1.90 14.13
N GLN A 32 18.09 1.28 15.25
CA GLN A 32 18.10 -0.18 15.40
C GLN A 32 16.74 -0.81 15.07
N ILE A 33 16.76 -1.86 14.26
CA ILE A 33 15.56 -2.65 13.96
C ILE A 33 15.28 -3.56 15.16
N THR A 34 14.27 -3.21 15.95
CA THR A 34 13.79 -4.02 17.07
C THR A 34 12.67 -4.98 16.66
N ALA A 35 12.39 -5.97 17.51
CA ALA A 35 11.23 -6.85 17.32
C ALA A 35 9.89 -6.10 17.22
N ALA A 36 9.74 -5.00 17.99
CA ALA A 36 8.56 -4.14 17.95
C ALA A 36 8.41 -3.44 16.58
N SER A 37 9.49 -2.81 16.08
CA SER A 37 9.49 -2.20 14.74
C SER A 37 9.14 -3.24 13.66
N LEU A 38 9.69 -4.45 13.74
CA LEU A 38 9.42 -5.51 12.77
C LEU A 38 7.96 -5.97 12.77
N ILE A 39 7.28 -5.95 13.92
CA ILE A 39 5.84 -6.23 14.00
C ILE A 39 5.04 -5.19 13.20
N HIS A 40 5.37 -3.90 13.34
CA HIS A 40 4.73 -2.84 12.56
C HIS A 40 5.02 -2.95 11.07
N PHE A 41 6.25 -3.29 10.70
CA PHE A 41 6.64 -3.56 9.32
C PHE A 41 5.87 -4.74 8.70
N ARG A 42 5.72 -5.85 9.45
CA ARG A 42 4.94 -7.01 8.98
C ARG A 42 3.46 -6.68 8.83
N LYS A 43 2.90 -5.86 9.74
CA LYS A 43 1.52 -5.36 9.65
C LYS A 43 1.34 -4.47 8.41
N SER A 44 2.25 -3.52 8.16
CA SER A 44 2.18 -2.65 6.98
C SER A 44 2.26 -3.46 5.68
N THR A 45 3.11 -4.49 5.62
CA THR A 45 3.21 -5.40 4.47
C THR A 45 1.89 -6.11 4.17
N LYS A 46 1.22 -6.66 5.19
CA LYS A 46 -0.11 -7.30 5.02
C LYS A 46 -1.17 -6.30 4.58
N SER A 47 -1.15 -5.09 5.15
CA SER A 47 -2.10 -4.04 4.79
C SER A 47 -1.89 -3.50 3.37
N LEU A 48 -0.65 -3.46 2.89
CA LEU A 48 -0.33 -3.12 1.50
C LEU A 48 -0.90 -4.15 0.52
N LEU A 49 -0.90 -5.44 0.86
CA LEU A 49 -1.57 -6.47 0.06
C LEU A 49 -3.09 -6.23 0.00
N ILE A 50 -3.71 -5.92 1.14
CA ILE A 50 -5.15 -5.61 1.20
C ILE A 50 -5.46 -4.34 0.39
N LEU A 51 -4.60 -3.32 0.47
CA LEU A 51 -4.70 -2.11 -0.35
C LEU A 51 -4.60 -2.43 -1.84
N SER A 52 -3.68 -3.30 -2.23
CA SER A 52 -3.49 -3.73 -3.62
C SER A 52 -4.72 -4.47 -4.16
N LEU A 53 -5.31 -5.36 -3.36
CA LEU A 53 -6.52 -6.08 -3.77
C LEU A 53 -7.74 -5.16 -3.83
N SER A 54 -7.89 -4.24 -2.87
CA SER A 54 -9.02 -3.31 -2.82
C SER A 54 -8.95 -2.22 -3.88
N SER A 55 -7.75 -1.83 -4.36
CA SER A 55 -7.61 -0.83 -5.42
C SER A 55 -8.24 -1.28 -6.74
N ILE A 56 -8.29 -2.59 -7.02
CA ILE A 56 -8.97 -3.16 -8.20
C ILE A 56 -10.44 -2.74 -8.27
N LEU A 57 -11.10 -2.54 -7.12
CA LEU A 57 -12.50 -2.14 -7.03
C LEU A 57 -12.77 -0.73 -7.61
N VAL A 58 -11.72 0.05 -7.85
CA VAL A 58 -11.82 1.39 -8.46
C VAL A 58 -11.83 1.31 -10.00
N LEU A 59 -11.38 0.22 -10.62
CA LEU A 59 -11.35 0.10 -12.09
C LEU A 59 -12.70 0.32 -12.79
N PRO A 60 -13.85 -0.18 -12.27
CA PRO A 60 -15.14 0.11 -12.88
C PRO A 60 -15.45 1.62 -12.99
N PHE A 61 -14.91 2.45 -12.09
CA PHE A 61 -15.03 3.91 -12.17
C PHE A 61 -14.28 4.48 -13.35
N PHE A 62 -13.02 4.08 -13.51
CA PHE A 62 -12.23 4.51 -14.65
C PHE A 62 -12.77 3.99 -15.98
N TYR A 63 -13.36 2.79 -16.00
CA TYR A 63 -14.02 2.25 -17.18
C TYR A 63 -15.23 3.09 -17.60
N VAL A 64 -16.14 3.39 -16.67
CA VAL A 64 -17.33 4.22 -16.97
C VAL A 64 -16.92 5.64 -17.35
N ALA A 65 -15.95 6.24 -16.65
CA ALA A 65 -15.46 7.58 -16.96
C ALA A 65 -14.78 7.62 -18.34
N ALA A 66 -13.94 6.64 -18.68
CA ALA A 66 -13.30 6.55 -19.99
C ALA A 66 -14.31 6.43 -21.13
N GLN A 67 -15.43 5.73 -20.90
CA GLN A 67 -16.52 5.66 -21.88
C GLN A 67 -17.32 6.96 -21.97
N ALA A 68 -17.60 7.61 -20.85
CA ALA A 68 -18.38 8.84 -20.82
C ALA A 68 -17.67 10.01 -21.51
N ASP A 69 -16.35 10.12 -21.31
CA ASP A 69 -15.54 11.21 -21.87
C ASP A 69 -14.88 10.84 -23.21
N ASP A 70 -15.18 9.66 -23.76
CA ASP A 70 -14.54 9.08 -24.96
C ASP A 70 -13.00 9.13 -24.89
N ALA A 71 -12.48 8.96 -23.67
CA ALA A 71 -11.09 9.20 -23.30
C ALA A 71 -10.44 7.90 -22.81
N PRO A 72 -9.82 7.10 -23.71
CA PRO A 72 -9.19 5.82 -23.32
C PRO A 72 -8.02 6.02 -22.33
N GLY A 73 -7.42 7.21 -22.29
CA GLY A 73 -6.38 7.58 -21.34
C GLY A 73 -6.84 7.50 -19.87
N LEU A 74 -8.12 7.72 -19.57
CA LEU A 74 -8.66 7.59 -18.20
C LEU A 74 -8.59 6.15 -17.69
N MET A 75 -8.82 5.17 -18.56
CA MET A 75 -8.68 3.76 -18.20
C MET A 75 -7.22 3.39 -17.95
N LEU A 76 -6.30 3.89 -18.78
CA LEU A 76 -4.85 3.70 -18.56
C LEU A 76 -4.40 4.30 -17.23
N PHE A 77 -4.90 5.48 -16.88
CA PHE A 77 -4.63 6.11 -15.59
C PHE A 77 -5.16 5.26 -14.41
N GLY A 78 -6.37 4.73 -14.52
CA GLY A 78 -6.94 3.82 -13.52
C GLY A 78 -6.10 2.56 -13.32
N ILE A 79 -5.65 1.95 -14.41
CA ILE A 79 -4.75 0.77 -14.36
C ILE A 79 -3.43 1.12 -13.67
N LEU A 80 -2.83 2.27 -14.01
CA LEU A 80 -1.59 2.74 -13.37
C LEU A 80 -1.78 2.93 -11.86
N LEU A 81 -2.89 3.56 -11.46
CA LEU A 81 -3.22 3.81 -10.06
C LEU A 81 -3.39 2.49 -9.27
N VAL A 82 -3.95 1.47 -9.89
CA VAL A 82 -4.07 0.13 -9.32
C VAL A 82 -2.71 -0.58 -9.25
N ALA A 83 -1.83 -0.40 -10.24
CA ALA A 83 -0.53 -1.06 -10.29
C ALA A 83 0.46 -0.57 -9.21
N ILE A 84 0.37 0.70 -8.79
CA ILE A 84 1.25 1.31 -7.77
C ILE A 84 1.31 0.49 -6.46
N PRO A 85 0.19 0.20 -5.77
CA PRO A 85 0.23 -0.55 -4.52
C PRO A 85 0.79 -1.97 -4.69
N PHE A 86 0.62 -2.62 -5.85
CA PHE A 86 1.27 -3.91 -6.13
C PHE A 86 2.80 -3.78 -6.22
N ALA A 87 3.29 -2.78 -6.94
CA ALA A 87 4.73 -2.51 -7.05
C ALA A 87 5.34 -2.20 -5.67
N VAL A 88 4.69 -1.32 -4.91
CA VAL A 88 5.11 -0.99 -3.53
C VAL A 88 5.12 -2.22 -2.65
N THR A 89 4.11 -3.08 -2.75
CA THR A 89 4.05 -4.34 -1.98
C THR A 89 5.22 -5.26 -2.29
N GLY A 90 5.59 -5.39 -3.58
CA GLY A 90 6.76 -6.18 -3.99
C GLY A 90 8.05 -5.65 -3.37
N ILE A 91 8.29 -4.34 -3.46
CA ILE A 91 9.46 -3.67 -2.87
C ILE A 91 9.51 -3.89 -1.35
N VAL A 92 8.40 -3.62 -0.65
CA VAL A 92 8.33 -3.73 0.81
C VAL A 92 8.53 -5.18 1.27
N LYS A 93 8.04 -6.17 0.51
CA LYS A 93 8.27 -7.57 0.83
C LYS A 93 9.76 -7.93 0.74
N VAL A 94 10.44 -7.49 -0.32
CA VAL A 94 11.89 -7.68 -0.46
C VAL A 94 12.65 -7.02 0.69
N LEU A 95 12.31 -5.78 1.04
CA LEU A 95 12.89 -5.09 2.19
C LEU A 95 12.67 -5.86 3.50
N GLY A 96 11.46 -6.39 3.71
CA GLY A 96 11.15 -7.19 4.89
C GLY A 96 11.95 -8.47 5.00
N ASP A 97 12.26 -9.12 3.88
CA ASP A 97 13.09 -10.31 3.86
C ASP A 97 14.57 -9.98 4.10
N MET A 98 15.05 -8.83 3.59
CA MET A 98 16.40 -8.32 3.93
C MET A 98 16.53 -8.02 5.42
N MET A 99 15.54 -7.34 6.01
CA MET A 99 15.56 -6.99 7.44
C MET A 99 15.63 -8.22 8.35
N LYS A 100 14.93 -9.32 8.01
CA LYS A 100 14.99 -10.56 8.80
C LYS A 100 16.39 -11.16 8.87
N ASN A 101 17.17 -11.01 7.81
CA ASN A 101 18.53 -11.54 7.71
C ASN A 101 19.56 -10.68 8.45
N THR A 102 19.19 -9.45 8.83
CA THR A 102 20.06 -8.49 9.53
C THR A 102 19.83 -8.45 11.04
N ILE A 103 18.82 -9.16 11.56
CA ILE A 103 18.55 -9.22 13.01
C ILE A 103 19.65 -10.07 13.67
N GLN A 104 20.52 -9.42 14.45
CA GLN A 104 21.37 -10.05 15.45
C GLN A 104 20.60 -10.26 16.74
#